data_AF-A0A3N5G9D0-F1
#
_entry.id   AF-A0A3N5G9D0-F1
#
_cell.length_a   1.000
_cell.length_b   1.000
_cell.length_c   1.000
_cell.angle_alpha   90.00
_cell.angle_beta   90.00
_cell.angle_gamma   90.00
#
_symmetry.space_group_name_H-M   'P 1'
#
loop_
_entity.id
_entity.type
_entity.pdbx_description
1 polymer ?
#
loop_
_entity_poly.entity_id
_entity_poly.type
_entity_poly.pdbx_seq_one_letter_code
_entity_poly.pdbx_strand_id
1 'polypeptide(L)'
;KGQVALAGDPRASNQAAQSVYAAALANGGSLDNIQPGLDFFKQLNEKGILLPLIANTGPIGKGETPITFQWSWNAYANKDNFAGNPNIEIVYPSDVNWGGYYYQAISAYAPHPAAARLWEEFLYSDEGQTIWVKGYCAPARLADLNARNVLSDDLKAKLPDPKLLAESIVPSGDQLSAARKLIKEQWDSVVGLDIK
;
A
#
# COMPACT_ATOMS: atom_id res chain seq x y z
N LYS A 1 23.21 4.20 4.39
CA LYS A 1 23.30 2.93 3.62
C LYS A 1 22.43 1.89 4.34
N GLY A 2 21.72 1.03 3.62
CA GLY A 2 20.89 -0.06 4.16
C GLY A 2 19.74 0.41 5.06
N GLN A 3 19.03 1.46 4.67
CA GLN A 3 17.99 2.05 5.52
C GLN A 3 16.59 1.94 4.94
N VAL A 4 16.46 1.76 3.63
CA VAL A 4 15.17 1.77 2.93
C VAL A 4 14.81 0.37 2.49
N ALA A 5 13.59 -0.08 2.80
CA ALA A 5 13.09 -1.39 2.41
C ALA A 5 11.67 -1.32 1.82
N LEU A 6 11.40 -2.15 0.83
CA LEU A 6 10.06 -2.34 0.26
C LEU A 6 9.29 -3.40 1.07
N ALA A 7 7.98 -3.25 1.12
CA ALA A 7 7.08 -4.19 1.80
C ALA A 7 6.75 -5.45 0.96
N GLY A 8 7.73 -5.90 0.19
CA GLY A 8 7.61 -7.07 -0.70
C GLY A 8 8.45 -6.91 -1.95
N ASP A 9 8.53 -7.99 -2.71
CA ASP A 9 9.10 -7.96 -4.05
C ASP A 9 8.17 -7.18 -4.99
N PRO A 10 8.60 -6.06 -5.62
CA PRO A 10 7.75 -5.28 -6.52
C PRO A 10 7.30 -6.04 -7.78
N ARG A 11 7.93 -7.17 -8.12
CA ARG A 11 7.47 -8.08 -9.19
C ARG A 11 6.22 -8.87 -8.79
N ALA A 12 5.97 -9.04 -7.48
CA ALA A 12 4.92 -9.92 -6.94
C ALA A 12 3.96 -9.27 -5.92
N SER A 13 4.40 -8.28 -5.15
CA SER A 13 3.60 -7.54 -4.16
C SER A 13 2.96 -6.30 -4.77
N ASN A 14 1.65 -6.12 -4.60
CA ASN A 14 0.93 -4.92 -5.08
C ASN A 14 1.45 -3.65 -4.38
N GLN A 15 1.62 -3.69 -3.05
CA GLN A 15 2.09 -2.55 -2.27
C GLN A 15 3.49 -2.12 -2.73
N ALA A 16 4.41 -3.07 -2.92
CA ALA A 16 5.76 -2.76 -3.36
C ALA A 16 5.80 -2.19 -4.80
N ALA A 17 4.99 -2.73 -5.73
CA ALA A 17 4.89 -2.15 -7.06
C ALA A 17 4.32 -0.73 -7.03
N GLN A 18 3.32 -0.47 -6.18
CA GLN A 18 2.76 0.87 -6.04
C GLN A 18 3.73 1.84 -5.34
N SER A 19 4.64 1.39 -4.48
CA SER A 19 5.76 2.22 -4.02
C SER A 19 6.66 2.66 -5.17
N VAL A 20 6.98 1.78 -6.12
CA VAL A 20 7.76 2.12 -7.32
C VAL A 20 7.01 3.11 -8.20
N TYR A 21 5.70 2.91 -8.36
CA TYR A 21 4.86 3.80 -9.17
C TYR A 21 4.71 5.19 -8.54
N ALA A 22 4.43 5.28 -7.24
CA ALA A 22 4.39 6.54 -6.51
C ALA A 22 5.73 7.29 -6.61
N ALA A 23 6.85 6.55 -6.48
CA ALA A 23 8.18 7.12 -6.64
C ALA A 23 8.40 7.71 -8.05
N ALA A 24 7.79 7.14 -9.10
CA ALA A 24 7.87 7.72 -10.43
C ALA A 24 7.27 9.12 -10.48
N LEU A 25 6.07 9.32 -9.91
CA LEU A 25 5.42 10.64 -9.87
C LEU A 25 6.27 11.66 -9.08
N ALA A 26 6.85 11.23 -7.95
CA ALA A 26 7.72 12.08 -7.14
C ALA A 26 9.06 12.44 -7.82
N ASN A 27 9.47 11.70 -8.86
CA ASN A 27 10.78 11.85 -9.52
C ASN A 27 10.67 12.26 -11.01
N GLY A 28 9.63 13.01 -11.37
CA GLY A 28 9.49 13.59 -12.72
C GLY A 28 8.84 12.67 -13.75
N GLY A 29 8.26 11.55 -13.31
CA GLY A 29 7.40 10.69 -14.11
C GLY A 29 5.97 11.19 -14.17
N SER A 30 5.08 10.33 -14.66
CA SER A 30 3.64 10.56 -14.73
C SER A 30 2.89 9.25 -14.52
N LEU A 31 1.55 9.31 -14.54
CA LEU A 31 0.73 8.10 -14.51
C LEU A 31 1.01 7.17 -15.71
N ASP A 32 1.48 7.70 -16.84
CA ASP A 32 1.74 6.89 -18.04
C ASP A 32 3.25 6.69 -18.30
N ASN A 33 4.12 7.30 -17.47
CA ASN A 33 5.57 7.15 -17.54
C ASN A 33 6.15 6.81 -16.16
N ILE A 34 6.31 5.52 -15.89
CA ILE A 34 6.76 5.02 -14.58
C ILE A 34 8.26 4.73 -14.49
N GLN A 35 9.01 4.87 -15.60
CA GLN A 35 10.45 4.62 -15.65
C GLN A 35 11.23 5.36 -14.55
N PRO A 36 10.91 6.64 -14.22
CA PRO A 36 11.63 7.36 -13.15
C PRO A 36 11.53 6.67 -11.78
N GLY A 37 10.49 5.88 -11.53
CA GLY A 37 10.36 5.10 -10.30
C GLY A 37 11.39 3.96 -10.23
N LEU A 38 11.56 3.22 -11.34
CA LEU A 38 12.61 2.19 -11.44
C LEU A 38 14.00 2.82 -11.31
N ASP A 39 14.23 3.96 -11.95
CA ASP A 39 15.50 4.68 -11.88
C ASP A 39 15.80 5.19 -10.47
N PHE A 40 14.79 5.64 -9.73
CA PHE A 40 14.92 5.98 -8.31
C PHE A 40 15.40 4.79 -7.48
N PHE A 41 14.75 3.63 -7.61
CA PHE A 41 15.15 2.43 -6.87
C PHE A 41 16.51 1.86 -7.32
N LYS A 42 16.87 1.99 -8.60
CA LYS A 42 18.22 1.71 -9.09
C LYS A 42 19.25 2.56 -8.36
N GLN A 43 19.04 3.87 -8.28
CA GLN A 43 19.97 4.77 -7.57
C GLN A 43 20.08 4.41 -6.08
N LEU A 44 18.99 4.01 -5.42
CA LEU A 44 19.04 3.53 -4.05
C LEU A 44 19.86 2.26 -3.92
N ASN A 45 19.75 1.32 -4.88
CA ASN A 45 20.54 0.10 -4.90
C ASN A 45 22.04 0.39 -5.13
N GLU A 46 22.39 1.20 -6.13
CA GLU A 46 23.78 1.59 -6.44
C GLU A 46 24.47 2.29 -5.27
N LYS A 47 23.72 3.08 -4.49
CA LYS A 47 24.21 3.74 -3.27
C LYS A 47 24.26 2.81 -2.05
N GLY A 48 23.79 1.57 -2.17
CA GLY A 48 23.65 0.61 -1.08
C GLY A 48 22.69 1.10 0.01
N ILE A 49 21.65 1.84 -0.37
CA ILE A 49 20.60 2.37 0.53
C ILE A 49 19.42 1.40 0.60
N LEU A 50 19.07 0.78 -0.54
CA LEU A 50 17.99 -0.19 -0.64
C LEU A 50 18.39 -1.53 -0.03
N LEU A 51 17.54 -2.05 0.87
CA LEU A 51 17.72 -3.35 1.51
C LEU A 51 17.11 -4.46 0.62
N PRO A 52 17.81 -5.60 0.45
CA PRO A 52 17.26 -6.80 -0.19
C PRO A 52 16.35 -7.62 0.75
N LEU A 53 15.73 -6.96 1.74
CA LEU A 53 14.90 -7.56 2.78
C LEU A 53 13.48 -6.98 2.73
N ILE A 54 12.48 -7.85 2.81
CA ILE A 54 11.08 -7.44 2.88
C ILE A 54 10.74 -6.80 4.23
N ALA A 55 10.24 -5.57 4.21
CA ALA A 55 9.74 -4.86 5.39
C ALA A 55 8.32 -5.30 5.78
N ASN A 56 8.22 -6.49 6.37
CA ASN A 56 7.00 -6.93 7.07
C ASN A 56 7.12 -6.64 8.58
N THR A 57 6.09 -6.97 9.37
CA THR A 57 6.04 -6.70 10.82
C THR A 57 7.27 -7.23 11.58
N GLY A 58 7.83 -8.38 11.20
CA GLY A 58 8.99 -8.97 11.89
C GLY A 58 10.25 -8.09 11.80
N PRO A 59 10.81 -7.85 10.59
CA PRO A 59 11.97 -6.98 10.38
C PRO A 59 11.76 -5.55 10.88
N ILE A 60 10.54 -4.99 10.73
CA ILE A 60 10.23 -3.67 11.29
C ILE A 60 10.39 -3.68 12.81
N GLY A 61 9.81 -4.66 13.50
CA GLY A 61 9.89 -4.78 14.96
C GLY A 61 11.32 -4.97 15.48
N LYS A 62 12.20 -5.59 14.67
CA LYS A 62 13.63 -5.74 15.00
C LYS A 62 14.48 -4.51 14.66
N GLY A 63 13.92 -3.51 14.00
CA GLY A 63 14.66 -2.33 13.53
C GLY A 63 15.56 -2.59 12.31
N GLU A 64 15.37 -3.72 11.62
CA GLU A 64 16.17 -4.10 10.44
C GLU A 64 15.78 -3.28 9.19
N THR A 65 14.58 -2.69 9.19
CA THR A 65 14.06 -1.86 8.09
C THR A 65 13.64 -0.47 8.61
N PRO A 66 14.59 0.45 8.86
CA PRO A 66 14.31 1.73 9.52
C PRO A 66 13.33 2.63 8.76
N ILE A 67 13.40 2.62 7.42
CA ILE A 67 12.53 3.39 6.54
C ILE A 67 11.85 2.40 5.59
N THR A 68 10.52 2.43 5.53
CA THR A 68 9.77 1.55 4.65
C THR A 68 8.54 2.25 4.06
N PHE A 69 8.20 1.86 2.84
CA PHE A 69 6.98 2.31 2.17
C PHE A 69 5.84 1.36 2.52
N GLN A 70 4.85 1.87 3.24
CA GLN A 70 3.69 1.11 3.69
C GLN A 70 2.39 1.76 3.24
N TRP A 71 1.38 0.94 3.00
CA TRP A 71 0.01 1.46 3.06
C TRP A 71 -0.24 2.00 4.47
N SER A 72 -0.97 3.12 4.56
CA SER A 72 -1.19 3.81 5.84
C SER A 72 -1.78 2.87 6.90
N TRP A 73 -2.77 2.05 6.53
CA TRP A 73 -3.38 1.10 7.45
C TRP A 73 -2.41 0.04 7.99
N ASN A 74 -1.49 -0.46 7.15
CA ASN A 74 -0.44 -1.38 7.58
C ASN A 74 0.54 -0.69 8.54
N ALA A 75 0.86 0.59 8.29
CA ALA A 75 1.73 1.37 9.16
C ALA A 75 1.10 1.62 10.54
N TYR A 76 -0.18 2.01 10.58
CA TYR A 76 -0.93 2.19 11.84
C TYR A 76 -1.12 0.88 12.59
N ALA A 77 -1.44 -0.22 11.89
CA ALA A 77 -1.52 -1.54 12.51
C ALA A 77 -0.20 -1.97 13.15
N ASN A 78 0.93 -1.75 12.47
CA ASN A 78 2.25 -2.00 13.05
C ASN A 78 2.52 -1.09 14.26
N LYS A 79 2.19 0.21 14.17
CA LYS A 79 2.38 1.17 15.27
C LYS A 79 1.63 0.74 16.54
N ASP A 80 0.38 0.30 16.38
CA ASP A 80 -0.43 -0.23 17.47
C ASP A 80 0.15 -1.53 18.04
N ASN A 81 0.50 -2.48 17.15
CA ASN A 81 1.04 -3.78 17.54
C ASN A 81 2.34 -3.67 18.36
N PHE A 82 3.18 -2.67 18.07
CA PHE A 82 4.43 -2.46 18.80
C PHE A 82 4.27 -1.70 20.11
N ALA A 83 3.10 -1.08 20.36
CA ALA A 83 2.82 -0.34 21.59
C ALA A 83 3.96 0.65 21.97
N GLY A 84 4.55 1.31 20.96
CA GLY A 84 5.65 2.26 21.12
C GLY A 84 7.06 1.68 21.17
N ASN A 85 7.24 0.35 21.04
CA ASN A 85 8.55 -0.30 21.01
C ASN A 85 8.67 -1.37 19.89
N PRO A 86 9.30 -1.06 18.73
CA PRO A 86 9.89 0.23 18.40
C PRO A 86 8.82 1.31 18.17
N ASN A 87 9.18 2.58 18.39
CA ASN A 87 8.31 3.68 18.01
C ASN A 87 8.27 3.81 16.49
N ILE A 88 7.06 3.89 15.92
CA ILE A 88 6.84 4.13 14.49
C ILE A 88 6.37 5.56 14.29
N GLU A 89 7.13 6.32 13.51
CA GLU A 89 6.68 7.57 12.90
C GLU A 89 6.03 7.25 11.54
N ILE A 90 4.87 7.85 11.28
CA ILE A 90 4.15 7.69 10.01
C ILE A 90 4.18 9.05 9.32
N VAL A 91 4.75 9.08 8.11
CA VAL A 91 4.88 10.29 7.30
C VAL A 91 4.20 10.07 5.96
N TYR A 92 3.32 10.99 5.59
CA TYR A 92 2.78 11.07 4.24
C TYR A 92 3.74 11.94 3.40
N PRO A 93 4.32 11.42 2.30
CA PRO A 93 5.21 12.22 1.44
C PRO A 93 4.47 13.42 0.84
N SER A 94 5.08 14.60 0.87
CA SER A 94 4.49 15.82 0.29
C SER A 94 4.57 15.86 -1.23
N ASP A 95 5.56 15.18 -1.82
CA ASP A 95 5.81 15.20 -3.26
C ASP A 95 4.81 14.33 -4.04
N VAL A 96 4.18 13.37 -3.36
CA VAL A 96 3.12 12.53 -3.93
C VAL A 96 2.17 12.05 -2.83
N ASN A 97 0.91 12.46 -2.93
CA ASN A 97 -0.17 11.89 -2.13
C ASN A 97 -0.76 10.68 -2.89
N TRP A 98 -0.29 9.48 -2.57
CA TRP A 98 -0.61 8.27 -3.33
C TRP A 98 -1.76 7.47 -2.70
N GLY A 99 -2.78 7.16 -3.49
CA GLY A 99 -3.86 6.27 -3.12
C GLY A 99 -3.85 4.98 -3.95
N GLY A 100 -4.27 3.89 -3.35
CA GLY A 100 -4.45 2.62 -4.05
C GLY A 100 -5.59 1.81 -3.44
N TYR A 101 -6.05 0.81 -4.19
CA TYR A 101 -7.13 -0.08 -3.80
C TYR A 101 -6.75 -1.54 -4.01
N TYR A 102 -7.50 -2.42 -3.37
CA TYR A 102 -7.47 -3.86 -3.60
C TYR A 102 -8.81 -4.31 -4.15
N TYR A 103 -8.76 -5.13 -5.19
CA TYR A 103 -9.95 -5.80 -5.70
C TYR A 103 -10.12 -7.13 -5.01
N GLN A 104 -11.37 -7.43 -4.69
CA GLN A 104 -11.78 -8.76 -4.30
C GLN A 104 -12.54 -9.39 -5.46
N ALA A 105 -12.31 -10.69 -5.66
CA ALA A 105 -12.95 -11.44 -6.72
C ALA A 105 -13.18 -12.87 -6.26
N ILE A 106 -14.29 -13.43 -6.71
CA ILE A 106 -14.63 -14.82 -6.46
C ILE A 106 -14.03 -15.66 -7.58
N SER A 107 -13.21 -16.63 -7.22
CA SER A 107 -12.64 -17.57 -8.18
C SER A 107 -13.75 -18.29 -8.95
N ALA A 108 -13.65 -18.35 -10.28
CA ALA A 108 -14.53 -19.16 -11.11
C ALA A 108 -14.46 -20.67 -10.77
N TYR A 109 -13.38 -21.07 -10.09
CA TYR A 109 -13.11 -22.44 -9.64
C TYR A 109 -13.24 -22.59 -8.12
N ALA A 110 -13.90 -21.66 -7.42
CA ALA A 110 -14.07 -21.75 -5.99
C ALA A 110 -14.80 -23.07 -5.63
N PRO A 111 -14.26 -23.89 -4.70
CA PRO A 111 -14.93 -25.12 -4.28
C PRO A 111 -16.23 -24.84 -3.51
N HIS A 112 -16.35 -23.64 -2.94
CA HIS A 112 -17.53 -23.16 -2.21
C HIS A 112 -17.98 -21.79 -2.74
N PRO A 113 -18.52 -21.69 -3.97
CA PRO A 113 -18.80 -20.40 -4.59
C PRO A 113 -19.93 -19.63 -3.89
N ALA A 114 -20.90 -20.32 -3.30
CA ALA A 114 -21.95 -19.69 -2.50
C ALA A 114 -21.40 -19.08 -1.21
N ALA A 115 -20.48 -19.77 -0.52
CA ALA A 115 -19.83 -19.24 0.68
C ALA A 115 -18.93 -18.05 0.34
N ALA A 116 -18.21 -18.10 -0.80
CA ALA A 116 -17.41 -16.98 -1.27
C ALA A 116 -18.28 -15.75 -1.58
N ARG A 117 -19.46 -15.93 -2.22
CA ARG A 117 -20.42 -14.83 -2.44
C ARG A 117 -20.95 -14.26 -1.13
N LEU A 118 -21.36 -15.11 -0.20
CA LEU A 118 -21.83 -14.67 1.11
C LEU A 118 -20.75 -13.88 1.87
N TRP A 119 -19.48 -14.29 1.74
CA TRP A 119 -18.36 -13.59 2.33
C TRP A 119 -18.16 -12.20 1.72
N GLU A 120 -18.22 -12.07 0.38
CA GLU A 120 -18.19 -10.75 -0.27
C GLU A 120 -19.35 -9.87 0.24
N GLU A 121 -20.58 -10.38 0.32
CA GLU A 121 -21.69 -9.60 0.85
C GLU A 121 -21.48 -9.14 2.29
N PHE A 122 -20.90 -10.00 3.14
CA PHE A 122 -20.53 -9.60 4.50
C PHE A 122 -19.49 -8.47 4.48
N LEU A 123 -18.43 -8.60 3.69
CA LEU A 123 -17.37 -7.59 3.63
C LEU A 123 -17.88 -6.22 3.15
N TYR A 124 -18.86 -6.20 2.26
CA TYR A 124 -19.51 -4.97 1.79
C TYR A 124 -20.72 -4.53 2.64
N SER A 125 -21.11 -5.27 3.67
CA SER A 125 -22.11 -4.85 4.65
C SER A 125 -21.60 -3.68 5.52
N ASP A 126 -22.50 -3.03 6.26
CA ASP A 126 -22.10 -1.97 7.20
C ASP A 126 -21.15 -2.51 8.29
N GLU A 127 -21.35 -3.76 8.74
CA GLU A 127 -20.48 -4.42 9.70
C GLU A 127 -19.08 -4.66 9.11
N GLY A 128 -19.00 -5.28 7.94
CA GLY A 128 -17.73 -5.56 7.26
C GLY A 128 -16.94 -4.29 6.94
N GLN A 129 -17.61 -3.27 6.43
CA GLN A 129 -16.96 -1.98 6.15
C GLN A 129 -16.53 -1.26 7.43
N THR A 130 -17.28 -1.38 8.52
CA THR A 130 -16.87 -0.85 9.83
C THR A 130 -15.64 -1.59 10.38
N ILE A 131 -15.52 -2.90 10.14
CA ILE A 131 -14.32 -3.68 10.49
C ILE A 131 -13.10 -3.15 9.73
N TRP A 132 -13.24 -2.79 8.44
CA TRP A 132 -12.15 -2.16 7.69
C TRP A 132 -11.71 -0.83 8.30
N VAL A 133 -12.65 0.02 8.75
CA VAL A 133 -12.32 1.28 9.44
C VAL A 133 -11.58 1.03 10.75
N LYS A 134 -11.97 0.01 11.53
CA LYS A 134 -11.24 -0.38 12.76
C LYS A 134 -9.78 -0.73 12.46
N GLY A 135 -9.55 -1.33 11.30
CA GLY A 135 -8.23 -1.65 10.76
C GLY A 135 -7.55 -0.50 10.00
N TYR A 136 -7.98 0.75 10.18
CA TYR A 136 -7.40 1.96 9.55
C TYR A 136 -7.61 2.11 8.04
N CYS A 137 -8.39 1.24 7.40
CA CYS A 137 -8.69 1.35 5.99
C CYS A 137 -9.80 2.36 5.74
N ALA A 138 -9.69 3.17 4.68
CA ALA A 138 -10.82 3.90 4.12
C ALA A 138 -11.65 2.95 3.23
N PRO A 139 -12.84 2.50 3.68
CA PRO A 139 -13.61 1.49 2.95
C PRO A 139 -14.26 2.07 1.68
N ALA A 140 -14.56 1.21 0.70
CA ALA A 140 -15.21 1.62 -0.55
C ALA A 140 -16.57 2.32 -0.33
N ARG A 141 -17.30 1.94 0.73
CA ARG A 141 -18.58 2.55 1.12
C ARG A 141 -18.44 3.71 2.12
N LEU A 142 -17.24 4.25 2.36
CA LEU A 142 -17.01 5.29 3.38
C LEU A 142 -17.95 6.50 3.24
N ALA A 143 -18.15 6.99 2.02
CA ALA A 143 -19.04 8.13 1.77
C ALA A 143 -20.49 7.85 2.20
N ASP A 144 -21.02 6.66 1.88
CA ASP A 144 -22.36 6.23 2.27
C ASP A 144 -22.47 6.03 3.79
N LEU A 145 -21.49 5.40 4.42
CA LEU A 145 -21.46 5.19 5.88
C LEU A 145 -21.46 6.52 6.64
N ASN A 146 -20.71 7.51 6.13
CA ASN A 146 -20.69 8.86 6.70
C ASN A 146 -22.04 9.57 6.51
N ALA A 147 -22.60 9.54 5.30
CA ALA A 147 -23.90 10.16 5.02
C ALA A 147 -25.04 9.61 5.90
N ARG A 148 -24.97 8.32 6.24
CA ARG A 148 -25.92 7.64 7.12
C ARG A 148 -25.54 7.65 8.60
N ASN A 149 -24.45 8.30 8.98
CA ASN A 149 -23.94 8.38 10.36
C ASN A 149 -23.71 7.01 11.03
N VAL A 150 -23.23 6.03 10.27
CA VAL A 150 -22.96 4.67 10.78
C VAL A 150 -21.67 4.62 11.62
N LEU A 151 -20.68 5.43 11.27
CA LEU A 151 -19.38 5.44 11.94
C LEU A 151 -19.41 6.29 13.21
N SER A 152 -18.94 5.74 14.33
CA SER A 152 -18.69 6.50 15.56
C SER A 152 -17.50 7.45 15.38
N ASP A 153 -17.37 8.42 16.28
CA ASP A 153 -16.27 9.39 16.22
C ASP A 153 -14.91 8.73 16.47
N ASP A 154 -14.84 7.73 17.35
CA ASP A 154 -13.64 6.91 17.55
C ASP A 154 -13.19 6.18 16.28
N LEU A 155 -14.14 5.73 15.47
CA LEU A 155 -13.84 5.08 14.19
C LEU A 155 -13.40 6.09 13.15
N LYS A 156 -14.04 7.26 13.08
CA LYS A 156 -13.62 8.35 12.18
C LYS A 156 -12.20 8.82 12.50
N ALA A 157 -11.84 8.87 13.78
CA ALA A 157 -10.50 9.25 14.23
C ALA A 157 -9.39 8.27 13.79
N LYS A 158 -9.74 7.05 13.37
CA LYS A 158 -8.80 6.07 12.79
C LYS A 158 -8.56 6.26 11.29
N LEU A 159 -9.36 7.06 10.59
CA LEU A 159 -9.18 7.27 9.17
C LEU A 159 -8.08 8.32 8.92
N PRO A 160 -7.38 8.26 7.77
CA PRO A 160 -6.55 9.37 7.31
C PRO A 160 -7.36 10.68 7.24
N ASP A 161 -6.66 11.81 7.31
CA ASP A 161 -7.29 13.13 7.10
C ASP A 161 -8.15 13.09 5.82
N PRO A 162 -9.43 13.48 5.87
CA PRO A 162 -10.30 13.50 4.71
C PRO A 162 -9.73 14.25 3.50
N LYS A 163 -8.90 15.28 3.72
CA LYS A 163 -8.21 15.99 2.64
C LYS A 163 -7.20 15.10 1.93
N LEU A 164 -6.42 14.30 2.68
CA LEU A 164 -5.49 13.35 2.10
C LEU A 164 -6.23 12.31 1.24
N LEU A 165 -7.38 11.82 1.69
CA LEU A 165 -8.21 10.90 0.90
C LEU A 165 -8.75 11.56 -0.37
N ALA A 166 -9.23 12.81 -0.28
CA ALA A 166 -9.82 13.52 -1.42
C ALA A 166 -8.77 13.93 -2.48
N GLU A 167 -7.55 14.23 -2.05
CA GLU A 167 -6.45 14.69 -2.92
C GLU A 167 -5.53 13.55 -3.36
N SER A 168 -5.82 12.30 -2.96
CA SER A 168 -5.02 11.13 -3.34
C SER A 168 -5.05 10.90 -4.84
N ILE A 169 -3.88 10.72 -5.43
CA ILE A 169 -3.74 10.26 -6.81
C ILE A 169 -3.99 8.76 -6.84
N VAL A 170 -4.99 8.34 -7.60
CA VAL A 170 -5.40 6.94 -7.74
C VAL A 170 -5.34 6.57 -9.22
N PRO A 171 -4.42 5.68 -9.65
CA PRO A 171 -4.34 5.28 -11.05
C PRO A 171 -5.55 4.46 -11.51
N SER A 172 -5.86 4.54 -12.80
CA SER A 172 -6.85 3.67 -13.43
C SER A 172 -6.39 2.21 -13.49
N GLY A 173 -7.32 1.27 -13.72
CA GLY A 173 -6.98 -0.15 -13.86
C GLY A 173 -6.00 -0.44 -15.00
N ASP A 174 -6.12 0.26 -16.12
CA ASP A 174 -5.22 0.12 -17.27
C ASP A 174 -3.81 0.63 -16.93
N GLN A 175 -3.73 1.76 -16.23
CA GLN A 175 -2.47 2.32 -15.74
C GLN A 175 -1.79 1.39 -14.74
N LEU A 176 -2.53 0.85 -13.76
CA LEU A 176 -2.01 -0.15 -12.82
C LEU A 176 -1.49 -1.40 -13.56
N SER A 177 -2.22 -1.87 -14.57
CA SER A 177 -1.85 -3.05 -15.36
C SER A 177 -0.57 -2.82 -16.17
N ALA A 178 -0.46 -1.66 -16.83
CA ALA A 178 0.73 -1.27 -17.59
C ALA A 178 1.95 -1.09 -16.67
N ALA A 179 1.78 -0.36 -15.56
CA ALA A 179 2.82 -0.16 -14.56
C ALA A 179 3.32 -1.50 -13.99
N ARG A 180 2.39 -2.39 -13.62
CA ARG A 180 2.72 -3.72 -13.08
C ARG A 180 3.48 -4.58 -14.07
N LYS A 181 3.09 -4.56 -15.34
CA LYS A 181 3.80 -5.27 -16.41
C LYS A 181 5.24 -4.76 -16.54
N LEU A 182 5.41 -3.44 -16.66
CA LEU A 182 6.74 -2.83 -16.82
C LEU A 182 7.65 -3.12 -15.62
N ILE A 183 7.16 -2.96 -14.39
CA ILE A 183 7.93 -3.28 -13.16
C ILE A 183 8.39 -4.74 -13.19
N LYS A 184 7.49 -5.67 -13.51
CA LYS A 184 7.84 -7.09 -13.58
C LYS A 184 8.91 -7.39 -14.63
N GLU A 185 8.82 -6.75 -15.79
CA GLU A 185 9.74 -6.97 -16.91
C GLU A 185 11.11 -6.31 -16.70
N GLN A 186 11.15 -5.16 -16.01
CA GLN A 186 12.35 -4.33 -15.97
C GLN A 186 13.08 -4.29 -14.63
N TRP A 187 12.45 -4.71 -13.53
CA TRP A 187 13.07 -4.62 -12.19
C TRP A 187 14.48 -5.24 -12.16
N ASP A 188 14.64 -6.44 -12.72
CA ASP A 188 15.91 -7.17 -12.68
C ASP A 188 16.99 -6.50 -13.55
N SER A 189 16.62 -5.98 -14.72
CA SER A 189 17.58 -5.34 -15.63
C SER A 189 17.93 -3.90 -15.23
N VAL A 190 17.00 -3.17 -14.61
CA VAL A 190 17.18 -1.75 -14.26
C VAL A 190 17.68 -1.60 -12.84
N VAL A 191 17.00 -2.21 -11.87
CA VAL A 191 17.35 -2.08 -10.45
C VAL A 191 18.36 -3.15 -10.04
N GLY A 192 18.19 -4.39 -10.50
CA GLY A 192 19.16 -5.46 -10.29
C GLY A 192 19.30 -5.90 -8.84
N LEU A 193 18.20 -5.89 -8.07
CA LEU A 193 18.19 -6.34 -6.68
C LEU A 193 17.09 -7.37 -6.42
N ASP A 194 17.48 -8.52 -5.88
CA ASP A 194 16.53 -9.54 -5.43
C ASP A 194 16.06 -9.24 -4.00
N ILE A 195 14.77 -8.96 -3.82
CA ILE A 195 14.15 -8.62 -2.52
C ILE A 195 13.42 -9.84 -1.99
N LYS A 196 13.76 -10.30 -0.78
CA LYS A 196 13.20 -11.50 -0.16
C LYS A 196 13.06 -11.42 1.36
#